data_AF-A0AAJ0A8M2-F1
#
_entry.id   AF-A0AAJ0A8M2-F1
#
_cell.length_a   1.000
_cell.length_b   1.000
_cell.length_c   1.000
_cell.angle_alpha   90.00
_cell.angle_beta   90.00
_cell.angle_gamma   90.00
#
_symmetry.space_group_name_H-M   'P 1'
#
loop_
_entity.id
_entity.type
_entity.pdbx_description
1 polymer ?
#
loop_
_entity_poly.entity_id
_entity_poly.type
_entity_poly.pdbx_seq_one_letter_code
_entity_poly.pdbx_strand_id
1 'polypeptide(L)'
;MEHGLRPTPMANCISRASALVVDVGPTVQPWGTQTLRGFREQTEPLDSVLHHQICLIKTLSTPQSIWYLACIMVPKPSETELHQSANQISDFQLIHIKASVIRVDMREQNEVVFKLTGESINSLIKYHESSNCVGIVAKMQQQARNDRMRKKVREDFLQAIKEFVYRTNVSALKGLEEDGAGELLGDDSEKVKRIILGMMESPDGTSGISQLS
;
A
#
# COMPACT_ATOMS: atom_id res chain seq x y z
N MET A 1 28.12 1.25 55.19
CA MET A 1 27.04 0.40 54.65
C MET A 1 26.25 1.27 53.70
N GLU A 2 26.34 0.91 52.42
CA GLU A 2 25.73 1.60 51.28
C GLU A 2 24.22 1.53 51.31
N HIS A 3 23.51 2.54 50.79
CA HIS A 3 22.30 2.32 49.98
C HIS A 3 22.13 3.47 48.99
N GLY A 4 22.65 3.27 47.77
CA GLY A 4 22.40 4.11 46.62
C GLY A 4 20.97 3.92 46.10
N LEU A 5 20.24 5.01 45.94
CA LEU A 5 18.98 5.06 45.20
C LEU A 5 19.31 5.26 43.72
N ARG A 6 19.25 4.18 42.93
CA ARG A 6 19.16 4.27 41.47
C ARG A 6 17.70 4.46 41.07
N PRO A 7 17.34 5.48 40.27
CA PRO A 7 16.05 5.50 39.62
C PRO A 7 16.04 4.47 38.49
N THR A 8 15.14 3.50 38.56
CA THR A 8 14.84 2.56 37.47
C THR A 8 14.18 3.34 36.33
N PRO A 9 14.68 3.26 35.08
CA PRO A 9 13.93 3.79 33.96
C PRO A 9 12.71 2.90 33.75
N MET A 10 11.50 3.48 33.88
CA MET A 10 10.31 2.87 33.32
C MET A 10 10.56 2.65 31.83
N ALA A 11 10.64 1.39 31.41
CA ALA A 11 10.57 1.01 30.02
C ALA A 11 9.20 1.46 29.51
N ASN A 12 9.18 2.64 28.90
CA ASN A 12 8.03 3.12 28.16
C ASN A 12 7.88 2.16 26.97
N CYS A 13 6.98 1.19 27.10
CA CYS A 13 6.54 0.36 25.99
C CYS A 13 5.77 1.28 25.03
N ILE A 14 6.53 2.01 24.22
CA ILE A 14 6.03 2.70 23.04
C ILE A 14 5.50 1.59 22.13
N SER A 15 4.19 1.56 21.95
CA SER A 15 3.52 0.76 20.93
C SER A 15 4.34 0.80 19.66
N ARG A 16 4.82 -0.36 19.21
CA ARG A 16 5.64 -0.49 18.00
C ARG A 16 4.76 -0.20 16.79
N ALA A 17 4.42 1.08 16.58
CA ALA A 17 4.07 1.58 15.26
C ALA A 17 5.16 1.04 14.33
N SER A 18 4.80 0.35 13.26
CA SER A 18 5.76 -0.23 12.32
C SER A 18 6.73 0.87 11.90
N ALA A 19 7.90 0.89 12.53
CA ALA A 19 8.93 1.86 12.26
C ALA A 19 9.45 1.52 10.87
N LEU A 20 9.54 2.53 10.01
CA LEU A 20 10.17 2.40 8.70
C LEU A 20 11.56 1.80 8.88
N VAL A 21 11.82 0.66 8.23
CA VAL A 21 13.12 -0.01 8.26
C VAL A 21 13.87 0.34 6.98
N VAL A 22 14.93 1.12 7.07
CA VAL A 22 15.82 1.42 5.93
C VAL A 22 17.17 0.75 6.15
N ASP A 23 17.62 -0.06 5.20
CA ASP A 23 18.99 -0.60 5.13
C ASP A 23 19.59 -0.27 3.76
N VAL A 24 20.65 0.54 3.73
CA VAL A 24 21.28 1.04 2.50
C VAL A 24 22.48 0.18 2.05
N GLY A 25 22.95 -0.75 2.89
CA GLY A 25 24.15 -1.53 2.60
C GLY A 25 25.45 -0.69 2.57
N PRO A 26 26.63 -1.32 2.44
CA PRO A 26 27.92 -0.63 2.51
C PRO A 26 28.28 0.19 1.25
N THR A 27 27.55 0.02 0.14
CA THR A 27 27.82 0.70 -1.13
C THR A 27 26.54 1.32 -1.65
N VAL A 28 26.49 2.66 -1.69
CA VAL A 28 25.34 3.39 -2.24
C VAL A 28 25.39 3.34 -3.76
N GLN A 29 24.29 2.89 -4.38
CA GLN A 29 24.18 2.87 -5.84
C GLN A 29 24.14 4.31 -6.39
N PRO A 30 24.81 4.63 -7.53
CA PRO A 30 24.90 5.99 -8.07
C PRO A 30 23.53 6.64 -8.31
N TRP A 31 22.54 5.85 -8.77
CA TRP A 31 21.19 6.35 -8.98
C TRP A 31 20.50 6.73 -7.66
N GLY A 32 20.78 6.03 -6.54
CA GLY A 32 20.23 6.33 -5.23
C GLY A 32 20.75 7.67 -4.69
N THR A 33 22.04 7.95 -4.88
CA THR A 33 22.62 9.27 -4.56
C THR A 33 22.09 10.37 -5.48
N GLN A 34 21.85 10.09 -6.76
CA GLN A 34 21.31 11.07 -7.71
C GLN A 34 19.85 11.41 -7.41
N THR A 35 19.04 10.40 -7.09
CA THR A 35 17.67 10.53 -6.61
C THR A 35 17.65 11.33 -5.30
N LEU A 36 18.52 11.01 -4.31
CA LEU A 36 18.65 11.77 -3.05
C LEU A 36 19.19 13.20 -3.20
N ARG A 37 20.04 13.46 -4.21
CA ARG A 37 20.50 14.83 -4.55
C ARG A 37 19.43 15.68 -5.20
N GLY A 38 18.49 15.08 -5.93
CA GLY A 38 17.36 15.79 -6.51
C GLY A 38 16.35 16.31 -5.48
N PHE A 39 16.31 15.75 -4.26
CA PHE A 39 15.27 16.02 -3.26
C PHE A 39 15.53 17.21 -2.33
N ARG A 40 16.72 17.81 -2.36
CA ARG A 40 17.05 18.95 -1.51
C ARG A 40 17.95 19.92 -2.27
N GLU A 41 17.68 21.21 -2.11
CA GLU A 41 18.74 22.23 -2.08
C GLU A 41 19.71 21.84 -0.95
N GLN A 42 20.75 21.06 -1.26
CA GLN A 42 21.59 20.44 -0.23
C GLN A 42 22.53 21.45 0.43
N THR A 43 22.36 21.62 1.74
CA THR A 43 23.32 22.32 2.62
C THR A 43 24.33 21.37 3.30
N GLU A 44 24.12 20.05 3.25
CA GLU A 44 25.00 19.05 3.87
C GLU A 44 25.47 17.97 2.87
N PRO A 45 26.76 17.60 2.86
CA PRO A 45 27.30 16.62 1.93
C PRO A 45 26.85 15.18 2.27
N LEU A 46 26.27 14.48 1.28
CA LEU A 46 25.93 13.06 1.35
C LEU A 46 27.18 12.16 1.15
N ASP A 47 28.15 12.25 2.07
CA ASP A 47 29.44 11.55 1.91
C ASP A 47 29.49 10.16 2.57
N SER A 48 28.42 9.74 3.27
CA SER A 48 28.38 8.45 3.97
C SER A 48 27.04 7.73 3.80
N VAL A 49 27.09 6.40 3.78
CA VAL A 49 25.93 5.49 3.84
C VAL A 49 24.97 5.87 4.96
N LEU A 50 25.51 6.24 6.14
CA LEU A 50 24.71 6.61 7.30
C LEU A 50 23.89 7.88 7.05
N HIS A 51 24.46 8.87 6.33
CA HIS A 51 23.73 10.09 5.97
C HIS A 51 22.61 9.80 4.97
N HIS A 52 22.83 8.92 4.00
CA HIS A 52 21.79 8.48 3.07
C HIS A 52 20.64 7.78 3.80
N GLN A 53 20.96 6.90 4.77
CA GLN A 53 19.98 6.20 5.58
C GLN A 53 19.18 7.17 6.46
N ILE A 54 19.83 8.12 7.14
CA ILE A 54 19.17 9.13 7.97
C ILE A 54 18.27 10.02 7.11
N CYS A 55 18.73 10.42 5.92
CA CYS A 55 17.94 11.23 4.99
C CYS A 55 16.68 10.49 4.55
N LEU A 56 16.79 9.25 4.09
CA LEU A 56 15.65 8.42 3.70
C LEU A 56 14.67 8.21 4.85
N ILE A 57 15.16 7.92 6.06
CA ILE A 57 14.30 7.76 7.24
C ILE A 57 13.55 9.06 7.51
N LYS A 58 14.24 10.22 7.52
CA LYS A 58 13.60 11.52 7.76
C LYS A 58 12.54 11.85 6.73
N THR A 59 12.81 11.60 5.45
CA THR A 59 11.90 11.91 4.35
C THR A 59 10.68 10.98 4.34
N LEU A 60 10.88 9.67 4.51
CA LEU A 60 9.80 8.68 4.42
C LEU A 60 9.03 8.47 5.74
N SER A 61 9.54 8.96 6.87
CA SER A 61 8.82 8.92 8.15
C SER A 61 7.88 10.11 8.37
N THR A 62 7.75 11.01 7.39
CA THR A 62 6.79 12.11 7.49
C THR A 62 5.36 11.58 7.34
N PRO A 63 4.38 12.17 8.06
CA PRO A 63 2.97 11.80 7.89
C PRO A 63 2.41 12.14 6.49
N GLN A 64 3.16 12.94 5.71
CA GLN A 64 2.83 13.34 4.35
C GLN A 64 3.44 12.41 3.29
N SER A 65 4.30 11.46 3.69
CA SER A 65 4.90 10.46 2.79
C SER A 65 3.87 9.41 2.35
N ILE A 66 2.98 9.83 1.46
CA ILE A 66 1.96 9.00 0.84
C ILE A 66 2.40 8.67 -0.58
N TRP A 67 2.39 7.38 -0.89
CA TRP A 67 2.71 6.85 -2.20
C TRP A 67 1.46 6.43 -2.96
N TYR A 68 1.32 6.91 -4.18
CA TYR A 68 0.30 6.46 -5.12
C TYR A 68 0.80 5.22 -5.85
N LEU A 69 0.23 4.05 -5.53
CA LEU A 69 0.64 2.79 -6.15
C LEU A 69 -0.10 2.51 -7.45
N ALA A 70 -1.38 2.83 -7.52
CA ALA A 70 -2.23 2.60 -8.68
C ALA A 70 -3.51 3.43 -8.61
N CYS A 71 -4.20 3.54 -9.74
CA CYS A 71 -5.56 4.06 -9.83
C CYS A 71 -6.44 3.00 -10.51
N ILE A 72 -7.52 2.59 -9.85
CA ILE A 72 -8.48 1.62 -10.41
C ILE A 72 -9.78 2.32 -10.75
N MET A 73 -10.28 2.06 -11.97
CA MET A 73 -11.58 2.53 -12.42
C MET A 73 -12.59 1.42 -12.20
N VAL A 74 -13.62 1.68 -11.42
CA VAL A 74 -14.62 0.68 -11.05
C VAL A 74 -16.03 1.23 -11.31
N PRO A 75 -17.00 0.40 -11.72
CA PRO A 75 -18.38 0.83 -11.88
C PRO A 75 -18.93 1.42 -10.59
N LYS A 76 -19.64 2.54 -10.68
CA LYS A 76 -20.35 3.14 -9.57
C LYS A 76 -21.57 2.25 -9.27
N PRO A 77 -21.79 1.81 -8.02
CA PRO A 77 -23.00 1.08 -7.68
C PRO A 77 -24.19 2.02 -7.85
N SER A 78 -24.99 1.79 -8.90
CA SER A 78 -26.17 2.60 -9.20
C SER A 78 -27.23 2.38 -8.12
N GLU A 79 -27.72 3.44 -7.47
CA GLU A 79 -28.81 3.35 -6.48
C GLU A 79 -30.20 3.25 -7.14
N THR A 80 -30.31 3.26 -8.47
CA THR A 80 -31.63 3.24 -9.11
C THR A 80 -31.52 2.74 -10.55
N GLU A 81 -32.18 1.63 -10.86
CA GLU A 81 -32.64 1.36 -12.22
C GLU A 81 -33.51 2.55 -12.66
N LEU A 82 -33.49 2.87 -13.96
CA LEU A 82 -34.18 3.99 -14.64
C LEU A 82 -33.34 5.27 -14.70
N HIS A 83 -32.45 5.36 -15.68
CA HIS A 83 -32.60 6.30 -16.79
C HIS A 83 -31.57 5.96 -17.87
N GLN A 84 -32.08 5.45 -19.01
CA GLN A 84 -31.33 5.36 -20.25
C GLN A 84 -31.07 6.78 -20.76
N SER A 85 -29.95 7.40 -20.39
CA SER A 85 -29.53 8.67 -20.99
C SER A 85 -28.02 8.75 -21.17
N ALA A 86 -27.59 8.48 -22.41
CA ALA A 86 -26.56 9.13 -23.22
C ALA A 86 -25.16 9.50 -22.69
N ASN A 87 -24.78 9.32 -21.42
CA ASN A 87 -23.42 9.61 -20.93
C ASN A 87 -22.87 8.46 -20.07
N GLN A 88 -22.45 7.37 -20.74
CA GLN A 88 -21.89 6.13 -20.14
C GLN A 88 -20.61 6.32 -19.31
N ILE A 89 -19.97 7.50 -19.34
CA ILE A 89 -18.71 7.76 -18.63
C ILE A 89 -18.95 8.16 -17.16
N SER A 90 -20.15 8.63 -16.82
CA SER A 90 -20.50 9.04 -15.44
C SER A 90 -20.79 7.87 -14.49
N ASP A 91 -20.75 6.64 -15.00
CA ASP A 91 -21.04 5.41 -14.27
C ASP A 91 -19.80 4.75 -13.66
N PHE A 92 -18.66 5.43 -13.65
CA PHE A 92 -17.41 4.92 -13.07
C PHE A 92 -16.91 5.84 -11.95
N GLN A 93 -16.33 5.24 -10.92
CA GLN A 93 -15.57 5.95 -9.90
C GLN A 93 -14.10 5.50 -9.93
N LEU A 94 -13.22 6.44 -9.62
CA LEU A 94 -11.79 6.17 -9.46
C LEU A 94 -11.48 5.90 -7.99
N ILE A 95 -10.77 4.81 -7.72
CA ILE A 95 -10.22 4.52 -6.39
C ILE A 95 -8.70 4.64 -6.50
N HIS A 96 -8.15 5.64 -5.81
CA HIS A 96 -6.71 5.82 -5.69
C HIS A 96 -6.14 4.88 -4.62
N ILE A 97 -5.16 4.07 -5.00
CA ILE A 97 -4.46 3.14 -4.13
C ILE A 97 -3.26 3.86 -3.54
N LYS A 98 -3.40 4.27 -2.28
CA LYS A 98 -2.40 4.96 -1.48
C LYS A 98 -1.74 3.99 -0.52
N ALA A 99 -0.44 4.14 -0.34
CA ALA A 99 0.37 3.34 0.57
C ALA A 99 1.42 4.20 1.28
N SER A 100 1.96 3.67 2.37
CA SER A 100 3.19 4.18 2.99
C SER A 100 4.33 3.19 2.79
N VAL A 101 5.55 3.71 2.72
CA VAL A 101 6.75 2.86 2.73
C VAL A 101 6.99 2.35 4.15
N ILE A 102 7.14 1.04 4.30
CA ILE A 102 7.41 0.41 5.60
C ILE A 102 8.82 -0.20 5.68
N ARG A 103 9.41 -0.52 4.52
CA ARG A 103 10.79 -1.02 4.44
C ARG A 103 11.44 -0.60 3.13
N VAL A 104 12.72 -0.25 3.21
CA VAL A 104 13.63 -0.04 2.08
C VAL A 104 14.89 -0.86 2.37
N ASP A 105 15.20 -1.82 1.52
CA ASP A 105 16.38 -2.67 1.65
C ASP A 105 17.19 -2.60 0.35
N MET A 106 18.29 -1.86 0.38
CA MET A 106 19.26 -1.77 -0.72
C MET A 106 20.48 -2.67 -0.49
N ARG A 107 20.52 -3.44 0.61
CA ARG A 107 21.65 -4.29 0.99
C ARG A 107 21.48 -5.71 0.47
N GLU A 108 20.39 -6.37 0.85
CA GLU A 108 20.20 -7.80 0.65
C GLU A 108 19.26 -8.07 -0.50
N GLN A 109 18.04 -7.51 -0.43
CA GLN A 109 16.96 -7.84 -1.36
C GLN A 109 16.79 -6.79 -2.46
N ASN A 110 17.40 -5.61 -2.31
CA ASN A 110 17.27 -4.50 -3.25
C ASN A 110 15.79 -4.14 -3.53
N GLU A 111 14.96 -4.15 -2.47
CA GLU A 111 13.51 -4.01 -2.51
C GLU A 111 12.98 -2.81 -1.70
N VAL A 112 11.81 -2.32 -2.07
CA VAL A 112 10.98 -1.40 -1.30
C VAL A 112 9.65 -2.07 -1.04
N VAL A 113 9.17 -1.89 0.18
CA VAL A 113 7.96 -2.53 0.69
C VAL A 113 6.95 -1.45 1.07
N PHE A 114 5.78 -1.56 0.45
CA PHE A 114 4.66 -0.64 0.62
C PHE A 114 3.53 -1.32 1.36
N LYS A 115 2.88 -0.59 2.27
CA LYS A 115 1.67 -1.01 2.97
C LYS A 115 0.54 -0.04 2.68
N LEU A 116 -0.65 -0.54 2.37
CA LEU A 116 -1.79 0.32 2.08
C LEU A 116 -2.15 1.20 3.27
N THR A 117 -2.57 2.43 2.98
CA THR A 117 -3.11 3.31 4.00
C THR A 117 -4.50 2.83 4.43
N GLY A 118 -4.92 3.21 5.64
CA GLY A 118 -6.27 2.94 6.11
C GLY A 118 -7.35 3.53 5.20
N GLU A 119 -7.08 4.67 4.55
CA GLU A 119 -7.98 5.30 3.58
C GLU A 119 -8.24 4.39 2.37
N SER A 120 -7.18 3.86 1.76
CA SER A 120 -7.33 2.96 0.61
C SER A 120 -7.94 1.63 1.00
N ILE A 121 -7.53 1.05 2.14
CA ILE A 121 -8.16 -0.17 2.67
C ILE A 121 -9.67 0.03 2.83
N ASN A 122 -10.10 1.10 3.51
CA ASN A 122 -11.51 1.39 3.72
C ASN A 122 -12.28 1.62 2.41
N SER A 123 -11.65 2.30 1.44
CA SER A 123 -12.26 2.56 0.13
C SER A 123 -12.50 1.27 -0.66
N LEU A 124 -11.53 0.36 -0.64
CA LEU A 124 -11.61 -0.95 -1.30
C LEU A 124 -12.67 -1.85 -0.63
N ILE A 125 -12.73 -1.83 0.69
CA ILE A 125 -13.76 -2.56 1.47
C ILE A 125 -15.15 -2.05 1.13
N LYS A 126 -15.35 -0.73 1.20
CA LYS A 126 -16.64 -0.11 0.90
C LYS A 126 -17.11 -0.43 -0.52
N TYR A 127 -16.19 -0.44 -1.48
CA TYR A 127 -16.49 -0.84 -2.85
C TYR A 127 -16.90 -2.31 -2.95
N HIS A 128 -16.12 -3.22 -2.36
CA HIS A 128 -16.42 -4.66 -2.37
C HIS A 128 -17.76 -4.99 -1.66
N GLU A 129 -18.12 -4.24 -0.61
CA GLU A 129 -19.41 -4.40 0.07
C GLU A 129 -20.59 -3.90 -0.78
N SER A 130 -20.45 -2.73 -1.42
CA SER A 130 -21.51 -2.15 -2.25
C SER A 130 -21.75 -2.94 -3.54
N SER A 131 -20.72 -3.49 -4.18
CA SER A 131 -20.87 -4.32 -5.39
C SER A 131 -21.60 -5.64 -5.11
N ASN A 132 -21.35 -6.26 -3.96
CA ASN A 132 -22.00 -7.51 -3.56
C ASN A 132 -23.47 -7.31 -3.12
N CYS A 133 -23.86 -6.09 -2.75
CA CYS A 133 -25.23 -5.74 -2.36
C CYS A 133 -26.21 -5.60 -3.54
N VAL A 134 -25.73 -5.41 -4.77
CA VAL A 134 -26.58 -5.18 -5.96
C VAL A 134 -27.26 -6.47 -6.48
N GLY A 135 -26.87 -7.65 -5.96
CA GLY A 135 -27.43 -8.95 -6.39
C GLY A 135 -28.61 -9.50 -5.57
N ILE A 136 -29.31 -8.69 -4.75
CA ILE A 136 -30.17 -9.21 -3.67
C ILE A 136 -31.63 -9.51 -4.06
N VAL A 137 -32.13 -9.16 -5.26
CA VAL A 137 -33.58 -9.37 -5.56
C VAL A 137 -33.90 -10.67 -6.32
N ALA A 138 -32.92 -11.45 -6.82
CA ALA A 138 -33.23 -12.54 -7.76
C ALA A 138 -33.26 -14.00 -7.22
N LYS A 139 -32.76 -14.35 -6.02
CA LYS A 139 -32.60 -15.77 -5.64
C LYS A 139 -32.81 -16.10 -4.15
N MET A 140 -34.05 -16.03 -3.66
CA MET A 140 -34.38 -16.36 -2.27
C MET A 140 -34.32 -17.87 -1.90
N GLN A 141 -34.11 -18.80 -2.84
CA GLN A 141 -34.05 -20.25 -2.53
C GLN A 141 -32.64 -20.88 -2.51
N GLN A 142 -31.57 -20.14 -2.85
CA GLN A 142 -30.16 -20.57 -2.72
C GLN A 142 -29.41 -19.87 -1.56
N GLN A 143 -30.13 -19.08 -0.77
CA GLN A 143 -29.59 -18.05 0.13
C GLN A 143 -28.73 -18.62 1.27
N ALA A 144 -29.17 -19.65 2.00
CA ALA A 144 -28.47 -20.09 3.21
C ALA A 144 -27.09 -20.75 2.97
N ARG A 145 -26.93 -21.52 1.88
CA ARG A 145 -25.63 -22.11 1.50
C ARG A 145 -24.68 -21.06 0.93
N ASN A 146 -25.23 -20.07 0.21
CA ASN A 146 -24.48 -18.93 -0.32
C ASN A 146 -24.09 -17.92 0.76
N ASP A 147 -24.82 -17.78 1.86
CA ASP A 147 -24.51 -16.78 2.88
C ASP A 147 -23.25 -17.13 3.67
N ARG A 148 -23.02 -18.41 4.00
CA ARG A 148 -21.76 -18.85 4.62
C ARG A 148 -20.58 -18.64 3.66
N MET A 149 -20.76 -18.96 2.38
CA MET A 149 -19.74 -18.74 1.36
C MET A 149 -19.45 -17.25 1.19
N ARG A 150 -20.47 -16.40 0.97
CA ARG A 150 -20.35 -14.93 0.86
C ARG A 150 -19.67 -14.31 2.08
N LYS A 151 -20.00 -14.77 3.29
CA LYS A 151 -19.35 -14.30 4.51
C LYS A 151 -17.87 -14.67 4.51
N LYS A 152 -17.53 -15.90 4.13
CA LYS A 152 -16.15 -16.34 3.99
C LYS A 152 -15.38 -15.51 2.95
N VAL A 153 -15.92 -15.32 1.75
CA VAL A 153 -15.31 -14.46 0.71
C VAL A 153 -15.04 -13.05 1.24
N ARG A 154 -16.00 -12.47 1.96
CA ARG A 154 -15.84 -11.15 2.57
C ARG A 154 -14.72 -11.14 3.61
N GLU A 155 -14.69 -12.11 4.50
CA GLU A 155 -13.66 -12.22 5.54
C GLU A 155 -12.27 -12.43 4.93
N ASP A 156 -12.16 -13.31 3.93
CA ASP A 156 -10.93 -13.60 3.19
C ASP A 156 -10.42 -12.33 2.48
N PHE A 157 -11.31 -11.57 1.80
CA PHE A 157 -10.95 -10.29 1.19
C PHE A 157 -10.51 -9.25 2.22
N LEU A 158 -11.26 -9.12 3.33
CA LEU A 158 -10.95 -8.18 4.41
C LEU A 158 -9.57 -8.47 5.02
N GLN A 159 -9.24 -9.74 5.20
CA GLN A 159 -7.96 -10.14 5.73
C GLN A 159 -6.85 -9.89 4.69
N ALA A 160 -7.05 -10.34 3.44
CA ALA A 160 -6.09 -10.17 2.35
C ALA A 160 -5.73 -8.70 2.13
N ILE A 161 -6.71 -7.79 2.13
CA ILE A 161 -6.44 -6.36 1.87
C ILE A 161 -5.77 -5.66 3.05
N LYS A 162 -6.05 -6.09 4.29
CA LYS A 162 -5.39 -5.54 5.50
C LYS A 162 -3.95 -6.00 5.63
N GLU A 163 -3.68 -7.24 5.21
CA GLU A 163 -2.35 -7.85 5.21
C GLU A 163 -1.59 -7.55 3.91
N PHE A 164 -2.22 -6.93 2.93
CA PHE A 164 -1.61 -6.64 1.64
C PHE A 164 -0.38 -5.75 1.82
N VAL A 165 0.73 -6.28 1.30
CA VAL A 165 2.02 -5.62 1.26
C VAL A 165 2.56 -5.79 -0.15
N TYR A 166 2.88 -4.67 -0.80
CA TYR A 166 3.47 -4.70 -2.14
C TYR A 166 4.98 -4.56 -2.04
N ARG A 167 5.70 -5.44 -2.72
CA ARG A 167 7.17 -5.47 -2.77
C ARG A 167 7.61 -5.28 -4.21
N THR A 168 8.55 -4.37 -4.43
CA THR A 168 9.16 -4.18 -5.74
C THR A 168 10.62 -3.77 -5.58
N ASN A 169 11.37 -3.71 -6.68
CA ASN A 169 12.73 -3.26 -6.69
C ASN A 169 12.85 -1.82 -6.19
N VAL A 170 13.97 -1.51 -5.52
CA VAL A 170 14.29 -0.18 -5.03
C VAL A 170 14.28 0.91 -6.12
N SER A 171 14.38 0.53 -7.41
CA SER A 171 14.16 1.44 -8.53
C SER A 171 12.81 2.16 -8.50
N ALA A 172 11.82 1.65 -7.76
CA ALA A 172 10.56 2.35 -7.50
C ALA A 172 10.76 3.69 -6.78
N LEU A 173 11.85 3.87 -6.01
CA LEU A 173 12.19 5.16 -5.38
C LEU A 173 12.52 6.27 -6.38
N LYS A 174 12.61 5.97 -7.68
CA LYS A 174 12.72 7.00 -8.72
C LYS A 174 11.48 7.91 -8.78
N GLY A 175 10.32 7.44 -8.33
CA GLY A 175 9.09 8.22 -8.25
C GLY A 175 8.89 8.96 -6.93
N LEU A 176 9.90 8.98 -6.04
CA LEU A 176 9.88 9.73 -4.78
C LEU A 176 9.98 11.24 -5.08
N GLU A 177 9.24 12.05 -4.33
CA GLU A 177 9.23 13.52 -4.37
C GLU A 177 9.90 14.11 -3.11
N GLU A 178 10.11 15.43 -3.11
CA GLU A 178 10.89 16.13 -2.08
C GLU A 178 10.29 16.04 -0.67
N ASP A 179 8.96 15.96 -0.57
CA ASP A 179 8.20 15.87 0.69
C ASP A 179 8.06 14.44 1.22
N GLY A 180 8.59 13.46 0.48
CA GLY A 180 8.47 12.05 0.78
C GLY A 180 7.27 11.36 0.15
N ALA A 181 6.38 12.10 -0.53
CA ALA A 181 5.34 11.51 -1.36
C ALA A 181 5.97 10.83 -2.59
N GLY A 182 5.19 10.05 -3.32
CA GLY A 182 5.68 9.50 -4.57
C GLY A 182 4.65 8.71 -5.35
N GLU A 183 5.05 8.28 -6.54
CA GLU A 183 4.22 7.47 -7.41
C GLU A 183 4.97 6.24 -7.92
N LEU A 184 4.29 5.10 -7.92
CA LEU A 184 4.77 3.89 -8.58
C LEU A 184 4.47 3.99 -10.07
N LEU A 185 5.52 3.90 -10.90
CA LEU A 185 5.41 4.14 -12.34
C LEU A 185 5.42 2.83 -13.15
N GLY A 186 4.82 2.89 -14.34
CA GLY A 186 4.91 1.85 -15.36
C GLY A 186 4.37 0.49 -14.90
N ASP A 187 5.12 -0.57 -15.19
CA ASP A 187 4.70 -1.96 -15.00
C ASP A 187 4.32 -2.30 -13.56
N ASP A 188 4.96 -1.66 -12.58
CA ASP A 188 4.69 -1.94 -11.18
C ASP A 188 3.32 -1.40 -10.75
N SER A 189 2.89 -0.27 -11.29
CA SER A 189 1.52 0.26 -11.09
C SER A 189 0.47 -0.70 -11.63
N GLU A 190 0.70 -1.22 -12.85
CA GLU A 190 -0.21 -2.19 -13.48
C GLU A 190 -0.21 -3.56 -12.77
N LYS A 191 0.89 -3.98 -12.15
CA LYS A 191 0.91 -5.17 -11.28
C LYS A 191 0.04 -4.96 -10.04
N VAL A 192 0.18 -3.83 -9.34
CA VAL A 192 -0.64 -3.52 -8.16
C VAL A 192 -2.13 -3.53 -8.52
N LYS A 193 -2.50 -2.88 -9.62
CA LYS A 193 -3.88 -2.86 -10.14
C LYS A 193 -4.42 -4.25 -10.40
N ARG A 194 -3.67 -5.12 -11.10
CA ARG A 194 -4.09 -6.50 -11.38
C ARG A 194 -4.27 -7.32 -10.11
N ILE A 195 -3.37 -7.19 -9.14
CA ILE A 195 -3.46 -7.94 -7.88
C ILE A 195 -4.71 -7.50 -7.09
N ILE A 196 -4.94 -6.19 -6.95
CA ILE A 196 -6.08 -5.66 -6.21
C ILE A 196 -7.41 -6.03 -6.88
N LEU A 197 -7.50 -5.92 -8.20
CA LEU A 197 -8.70 -6.35 -8.94
C LEU A 197 -8.93 -7.86 -8.82
N GLY A 198 -7.87 -8.67 -8.90
CA GLY A 198 -7.97 -10.12 -8.69
C GLY A 198 -8.50 -10.49 -7.30
N MET A 199 -8.12 -9.74 -6.26
CA MET A 199 -8.67 -9.92 -4.90
C MET A 199 -10.16 -9.55 -4.82
N MET A 200 -10.64 -8.61 -5.65
CA MET A 200 -12.06 -8.25 -5.69
C MET A 200 -12.90 -9.27 -6.47
N GLU A 201 -12.33 -9.94 -7.47
CA GLU A 201 -13.05 -10.85 -8.37
C GLU A 201 -13.06 -12.31 -7.89
N SER A 202 -12.06 -12.74 -7.10
CA SER A 202 -11.87 -14.15 -6.75
C SER A 202 -12.07 -14.46 -5.25
N PRO A 203 -12.94 -15.41 -4.90
CA PRO A 203 -13.02 -15.98 -3.56
C PRO A 203 -11.99 -17.07 -3.26
N ASP A 204 -11.26 -17.54 -4.28
CA ASP A 204 -10.14 -18.46 -4.13
C ASP A 204 -8.91 -17.81 -4.77
N GLY A 205 -7.94 -17.42 -3.94
CA GLY A 205 -6.67 -16.78 -4.35
C GLY A 205 -5.74 -17.68 -5.18
N THR A 206 -6.24 -18.20 -6.31
CA THR A 206 -5.51 -19.06 -7.24
C THR A 206 -5.83 -18.66 -8.69
N SER A 207 -5.54 -17.41 -9.03
CA SER A 207 -5.23 -17.01 -10.41
C SER A 207 -4.44 -15.71 -10.38
N GLY A 208 -3.12 -15.84 -10.37
CA GLY A 208 -2.22 -14.67 -10.40
C GLY A 208 -0.79 -14.95 -9.94
N ILE A 209 -0.55 -16.07 -9.24
CA ILE A 209 0.82 -16.53 -8.92
C ILE A 209 1.08 -17.83 -9.68
N SER A 210 1.13 -17.72 -11.00
CA SER A 210 1.78 -18.70 -11.86
C SER A 210 2.12 -17.95 -13.14
N GLN A 211 3.40 -17.96 -13.52
CA GLN A 211 4.00 -17.28 -14.67
C GLN A 211 4.46 -15.83 -14.43
N LEU A 212 5.41 -15.66 -13.52
CA LEU A 212 6.56 -14.77 -13.76
C LEU A 212 7.82 -15.58 -13.40
N SER A 213 8.27 -16.38 -14.36
CA SER A 213 9.64 -16.89 -14.46
C SER A 213 10.30 -16.19 -15.64
#